data_AF-A0A835HHU9-F1
#
_entry.id   AF-A0A835HHU9-F1
#
_cell.length_a   1.000
_cell.length_b   1.000
_cell.length_c   1.000
_cell.angle_alpha   90.00
_cell.angle_beta   90.00
_cell.angle_gamma   90.00
#
_symmetry.space_group_name_H-M   'P 1'
#
loop_
_entity.id
_entity.type
_entity.pdbx_description
1 polymer ?
#
loop_
_entity_poly.entity_id
_entity_poly.type
_entity_poly.pdbx_seq_one_letter_code
_entity_poly.pdbx_strand_id
1 'polypeptide(L)'
;MMLTQPKKNYVLAFYQNVTQEGVEDGLKGLSSGGVPPKFVIIDDGWQSVGPDAEENKKANKSEPLLRLTGVEENDKFKKKENPTMGTKSIVNVAKVKYGLKYVYVWHAIIGYSGGIQPGLEEYESSMKFPTVSKGLTSSVSVK
;
A
#
# COMPACT_ATOMS: atom_id res chain seq x y z
N MET A 1 -36.78 14.50 6.01
CA MET A 1 -35.31 14.62 5.89
C MET A 1 -34.76 13.21 5.69
N MET A 2 -34.65 12.75 4.44
CA MET A 2 -34.07 11.44 4.13
C MET A 2 -32.55 11.56 4.27
N LEU A 3 -31.99 10.92 5.29
CA LEU A 3 -30.55 10.69 5.37
C LEU A 3 -30.18 9.74 4.24
N THR A 4 -29.59 10.28 3.18
CA THR A 4 -28.95 9.48 2.14
C THR A 4 -27.84 8.67 2.80
N GLN A 5 -28.08 7.37 2.98
CA GLN A 5 -27.06 6.40 3.34
C GLN A 5 -25.89 6.53 2.36
N PRO A 6 -24.62 6.54 2.82
CA PRO A 6 -23.49 6.60 1.91
C PRO A 6 -23.58 5.43 0.93
N LYS A 7 -23.49 5.74 -0.38
CA LYS A 7 -23.47 4.75 -1.45
C LYS A 7 -22.32 3.77 -1.15
N LYS A 8 -22.66 2.53 -0.79
CA LYS A 8 -21.68 1.46 -0.61
C LYS A 8 -21.04 1.22 -1.97
N ASN A 9 -19.82 1.71 -2.15
CA ASN A 9 -19.05 1.45 -3.36
C ASN A 9 -18.67 -0.04 -3.34
N TYR A 10 -19.28 -0.82 -4.22
CA TYR A 10 -19.00 -2.25 -4.43
C TYR A 10 -17.64 -2.50 -5.11
N VAL A 11 -16.73 -1.53 -5.08
CA VAL A 11 -15.47 -1.58 -5.81
C VAL A 11 -14.35 -1.81 -4.81
N LEU A 12 -13.64 -2.93 -4.95
CA LEU A 12 -12.42 -3.31 -4.23
C LEU A 12 -11.21 -2.42 -4.60
N ALA A 13 -11.42 -1.11 -4.78
CA ALA A 13 -10.37 -0.16 -5.17
C ALA A 13 -10.08 0.77 -4.00
N PHE A 14 -9.18 0.33 -3.12
CA PHE A 14 -8.74 1.11 -1.98
C PHE A 14 -7.47 1.92 -2.26
N TYR A 15 -6.69 1.54 -3.28
CA TYR A 15 -5.33 2.04 -3.49
C TYR A 15 -4.58 2.04 -2.14
N GLN A 16 -3.88 3.13 -1.82
CA GLN A 16 -3.15 3.31 -0.56
C GLN A 16 -4.02 3.28 0.71
N ASN A 17 -5.35 3.30 0.61
CA ASN A 17 -6.27 3.30 1.76
C ASN A 17 -6.79 1.90 2.15
N VAL A 18 -6.15 0.83 1.67
CA VAL A 18 -6.56 -0.54 2.05
C VAL A 18 -6.38 -0.77 3.56
N THR A 19 -7.38 -1.39 4.19
CA THR A 19 -7.37 -1.81 5.60
C THR A 19 -7.90 -3.25 5.75
N GLN A 20 -7.71 -3.87 6.91
CA GLN A 20 -8.29 -5.20 7.18
C GLN A 20 -9.83 -5.19 7.07
N GLU A 21 -10.47 -4.17 7.61
CA GLU A 21 -11.93 -4.00 7.58
C GLU A 21 -12.44 -3.81 6.15
N GLY A 22 -11.75 -2.97 5.36
CA GLY A 22 -12.09 -2.76 3.96
C GLY A 22 -12.02 -4.04 3.13
N VAL A 23 -11.00 -4.89 3.37
CA VAL A 23 -10.91 -6.21 2.73
C VAL A 23 -12.07 -7.10 3.15
N GLU A 24 -12.40 -7.17 4.44
CA GLU A 24 -13.52 -7.99 4.93
C GLU A 24 -14.88 -7.52 4.37
N ASP A 25 -15.10 -6.20 4.33
CA ASP A 25 -16.32 -5.61 3.77
C ASP A 25 -16.46 -5.92 2.28
N GLY A 26 -15.37 -5.91 1.53
CA GLY A 26 -15.34 -6.33 0.12
C GLY A 26 -15.70 -7.81 -0.05
N LEU A 27 -15.10 -8.70 0.75
CA LEU A 27 -15.43 -10.13 0.75
C LEU A 27 -16.90 -10.39 1.10
N LYS A 28 -17.42 -9.67 2.10
CA LYS A 28 -18.82 -9.72 2.52
C LYS A 28 -19.75 -9.27 1.40
N GLY A 29 -19.45 -8.13 0.77
CA GLY A 29 -20.23 -7.57 -0.32
C GLY A 29 -20.39 -8.55 -1.47
N LEU A 30 -19.26 -9.07 -1.98
CA LEU A 30 -19.24 -10.05 -3.07
C LEU A 30 -20.00 -11.35 -2.71
N SER A 31 -19.77 -11.89 -1.52
CA SER A 31 -20.44 -13.11 -1.06
C SER A 31 -21.95 -12.92 -0.94
N SER A 32 -22.39 -11.79 -0.36
CA SER A 32 -23.81 -11.47 -0.23
C SER A 32 -24.51 -11.17 -1.55
N GLY A 33 -23.77 -10.69 -2.55
CA GLY A 33 -24.24 -10.46 -3.91
C GLY A 33 -24.29 -11.72 -4.78
N GLY A 34 -24.01 -12.90 -4.22
CA GLY A 34 -24.02 -14.17 -4.96
C GLY A 34 -22.77 -14.43 -5.81
N VAL A 35 -21.72 -13.64 -5.65
CA VAL A 35 -20.44 -13.77 -6.37
C VAL A 35 -19.30 -14.00 -5.38
N PRO A 36 -19.30 -15.09 -4.60
CA PRO A 36 -18.29 -15.32 -3.57
C PRO A 36 -16.89 -15.48 -4.18
N PRO A 37 -15.91 -14.66 -3.77
CA PRO A 37 -14.56 -14.70 -4.34
C PRO A 37 -13.82 -15.97 -3.91
N LYS A 38 -12.92 -16.47 -4.77
CA LYS A 38 -12.10 -17.67 -4.51
C LYS A 38 -10.69 -17.36 -4.01
N PHE A 39 -10.24 -16.14 -4.28
CA PHE A 39 -8.99 -15.58 -3.79
C PHE A 39 -9.12 -14.07 -3.63
N VAL A 40 -8.17 -13.47 -2.93
CA VAL A 40 -8.04 -12.00 -2.82
C VAL A 40 -6.57 -11.63 -2.96
N ILE A 41 -6.32 -10.48 -3.58
CA ILE A 41 -5.00 -9.84 -3.62
C ILE A 41 -5.13 -8.54 -2.82
N ILE A 42 -4.31 -8.40 -1.79
CA ILE A 42 -4.10 -7.12 -1.10
C ILE A 42 -3.03 -6.41 -1.90
N ASP A 43 -3.43 -5.40 -2.67
CA ASP A 43 -2.55 -4.70 -3.60
C ASP A 43 -1.66 -3.69 -2.86
N ASP A 44 -1.76 -2.40 -3.15
CA ASP A 44 -0.92 -1.40 -2.54
C ASP A 44 -1.44 -0.89 -1.18
N GLY A 45 -0.54 -0.49 -0.29
CA GLY A 45 -0.82 0.22 0.95
C GLY A 45 -0.85 -0.63 2.21
N TRP A 46 -0.41 -1.89 2.20
CA TRP A 46 -0.33 -2.71 3.40
C TRP A 46 1.01 -2.58 4.14
N GLN A 47 2.08 -2.30 3.40
CA GLN A 47 3.47 -2.22 3.84
C GLN A 47 3.82 -0.88 4.51
N SER A 48 4.91 -0.85 5.28
CA SER A 48 5.46 0.36 5.90
C SER A 48 6.11 1.28 4.86
N VAL A 49 5.57 2.49 4.71
CA VAL A 49 6.08 3.52 3.80
C VAL A 49 6.10 4.88 4.47
N GLY A 50 7.02 5.74 4.02
CA GLY A 50 7.17 7.09 4.57
C GLY A 50 7.85 8.05 3.60
N PRO A 51 7.69 9.37 3.81
CA PRO A 51 8.37 10.39 3.03
C PRO A 51 9.85 10.49 3.39
N ASP A 52 10.64 11.14 2.55
CA ASP A 52 11.99 11.56 2.92
C ASP A 52 11.94 12.63 4.03
N ALA A 53 12.92 12.62 4.95
CA ALA A 53 12.96 13.54 6.09
C ALA A 53 12.89 15.03 5.68
N GLU A 54 13.41 15.36 4.49
CA GLU A 54 13.44 16.71 3.93
C GLU A 54 12.12 17.15 3.26
N GLU A 55 11.22 16.21 2.90
CA GLU A 55 9.92 16.55 2.31
C GLU A 55 8.93 17.12 3.33
N ASN A 56 9.05 16.73 4.61
CA ASN A 56 8.24 17.27 5.70
C ASN A 56 8.42 18.79 5.93
N LYS A 57 9.43 19.42 5.32
CA LYS A 57 9.76 20.85 5.46
C LYS A 57 9.20 21.72 4.33
N LYS A 58 8.62 21.15 3.28
CA LYS A 58 8.14 21.90 2.10
C LYS A 58 6.62 22.03 2.11
N ALA A 59 6.13 23.15 2.66
CA ALA A 59 4.71 23.43 2.90
C ALA A 59 3.80 23.54 1.65
N ASN A 60 4.29 23.34 0.42
CA ASN A 60 3.55 23.68 -0.80
C ASN A 60 3.80 22.74 -2.00
N LYS A 61 3.69 21.40 -1.84
CA LYS A 61 3.67 20.48 -2.99
C LYS A 61 2.69 19.33 -2.81
N SER A 62 2.34 18.75 -3.95
CA SER A 62 1.64 17.47 -4.17
C SER A 62 1.97 16.40 -3.13
N GLU A 63 1.11 15.38 -3.02
CA GLU A 63 1.35 14.24 -2.11
C GLU A 63 2.82 13.78 -2.13
N PRO A 64 3.44 13.58 -0.95
CA PRO A 64 4.86 13.30 -0.84
C PRO A 64 5.22 11.98 -1.52
N LEU A 65 6.43 11.90 -2.07
CA LEU A 65 6.91 10.67 -2.69
C LEU A 65 7.27 9.68 -1.58
N LEU A 66 6.42 8.68 -1.39
CA LEU A 66 6.62 7.67 -0.38
C LEU A 66 7.68 6.64 -0.81
N ARG A 67 8.52 6.25 0.14
CA ARG A 67 9.53 5.20 0.01
C ARG A 67 9.23 4.05 0.96
N LEU A 68 9.71 2.86 0.60
CA LEU A 68 9.66 1.71 1.50
C LEU A 68 10.53 1.98 2.72
N THR A 69 9.94 1.92 3.91
CA THR A 69 10.67 2.02 5.18
C THR A 69 10.88 0.65 5.82
N GLY A 70 10.06 -0.33 5.43
CA GLY A 70 10.17 -1.71 5.84
C GLY A 70 9.16 -2.60 5.12
N VAL A 71 9.47 -3.89 4.99
CA VAL A 71 8.60 -4.88 4.34
C VAL A 71 7.45 -5.34 5.24
N GLU A 72 7.47 -4.96 6.52
CA GLU A 72 6.43 -5.28 7.49
C GLU A 72 5.15 -4.49 7.28
N GLU A 73 4.08 -4.95 7.93
CA GLU A 73 2.78 -4.28 7.90
C GLU A 73 2.80 -2.88 8.53
N ASN A 74 2.01 -1.96 7.98
CA ASN A 74 1.73 -0.67 8.61
C ASN A 74 0.59 -0.76 9.65
N ASP A 75 0.27 0.38 10.26
CA ASP A 75 -0.74 0.48 11.33
C ASP A 75 -2.16 0.09 10.91
N LYS A 76 -2.47 0.07 9.61
CA LYS A 76 -3.77 -0.41 9.12
C LYS A 76 -3.90 -1.93 9.17
N PHE A 77 -2.77 -2.61 9.28
CA PHE A 77 -2.67 -4.07 9.35
C PHE A 77 -2.12 -4.57 10.70
N LYS A 78 -1.52 -3.70 11.52
CA LYS A 78 -1.17 -4.01 12.91
C LYS A 78 -2.35 -3.72 13.84
N LYS A 79 -2.78 -4.72 14.63
CA LYS A 79 -3.73 -4.48 15.72
C LYS A 79 -3.00 -3.92 16.94
N LYS A 80 -3.51 -2.86 17.56
CA LYS A 80 -2.89 -2.22 18.73
C LYS A 80 -2.79 -3.18 19.91
N GLU A 81 -3.79 -4.04 20.08
CA GLU A 81 -3.89 -4.99 21.19
C GLU A 81 -3.06 -6.27 20.95
N ASN A 82 -2.75 -6.58 19.68
CA ASN A 82 -1.90 -7.70 19.32
C ASN A 82 -1.14 -7.44 18.01
N PRO A 83 0.00 -6.72 18.08
CA PRO A 83 0.79 -6.36 16.92
C PRO A 83 1.29 -7.58 16.13
N THR A 84 1.51 -8.71 16.81
CA THR A 84 1.98 -9.96 16.18
C THR A 84 0.95 -10.62 15.27
N MET A 85 -0.30 -10.15 15.30
CA MET A 85 -1.37 -10.71 14.47
C MET A 85 -1.37 -10.15 13.04
N GLY A 86 -0.86 -8.94 12.81
CA GLY A 86 -0.64 -8.36 11.46
C GLY A 86 -1.69 -8.70 10.40
N THR A 87 -1.19 -9.06 9.21
CA THR A 87 -1.99 -9.61 8.10
C THR A 87 -2.62 -10.98 8.41
N LYS A 88 -2.08 -11.76 9.36
CA LYS A 88 -2.62 -13.08 9.74
C LYS A 88 -4.08 -12.99 10.20
N SER A 89 -4.47 -11.89 10.82
CA SER A 89 -5.85 -11.61 11.22
C SER A 89 -6.81 -11.66 10.02
N ILE A 90 -6.58 -10.82 9.00
CA ILE A 90 -7.46 -10.78 7.82
C ILE A 90 -7.33 -12.03 6.95
N VAL A 91 -6.14 -12.65 6.89
CA VAL A 91 -5.94 -13.95 6.21
C VAL A 91 -6.81 -15.03 6.84
N ASN A 92 -6.86 -15.10 8.17
CA ASN A 92 -7.70 -16.07 8.89
C ASN A 92 -9.19 -15.82 8.62
N VAL A 93 -9.63 -14.57 8.67
CA VAL A 93 -11.02 -14.21 8.33
C VAL A 93 -11.35 -14.65 6.90
N ALA A 94 -10.53 -14.29 5.91
CA ALA A 94 -10.73 -14.65 4.52
C ALA A 94 -10.82 -16.18 4.31
N LYS A 95 -9.92 -16.95 4.93
CA LYS A 95 -9.88 -18.40 4.76
C LYS A 95 -10.99 -19.12 5.52
N VAL A 96 -11.21 -18.77 6.79
CA VAL A 96 -12.13 -19.51 7.68
C VAL A 96 -13.58 -19.06 7.46
N LYS A 97 -13.84 -17.75 7.43
CA LYS A 97 -15.21 -17.21 7.35
C LYS A 97 -15.74 -17.19 5.91
N TYR A 98 -14.87 -16.90 4.94
CA TYR A 98 -15.28 -16.75 3.53
C TYR A 98 -14.82 -17.91 2.62
N GLY A 99 -14.07 -18.87 3.16
CA GLY A 99 -13.69 -20.09 2.41
C GLY A 99 -12.68 -19.85 1.30
N LEU A 100 -11.91 -18.76 1.33
CA LEU A 100 -10.87 -18.50 0.32
C LEU A 100 -9.72 -19.50 0.47
N LYS A 101 -9.23 -20.04 -0.66
CA LYS A 101 -8.04 -20.91 -0.66
C LYS A 101 -6.76 -20.10 -0.62
N TYR A 102 -6.75 -18.95 -1.32
CA TYR A 102 -5.56 -18.13 -1.50
C TYR A 102 -5.81 -16.69 -1.07
N VAL A 103 -4.84 -16.14 -0.36
CA VAL A 103 -4.73 -14.73 0.00
C VAL A 103 -3.33 -14.32 -0.42
N TYR A 104 -3.25 -13.37 -1.35
CA TYR A 104 -2.01 -12.85 -1.88
C TYR A 104 -1.80 -11.41 -1.45
N VAL A 105 -0.55 -10.98 -1.49
CA VAL A 105 -0.13 -9.63 -1.16
C VAL A 105 0.80 -9.16 -2.28
N TRP A 106 0.56 -7.97 -2.80
CA TRP A 106 1.43 -7.35 -3.80
C TRP A 106 2.65 -6.73 -3.12
N HIS A 107 3.82 -6.84 -3.73
CA HIS A 107 5.02 -6.14 -3.27
C HIS A 107 5.90 -5.79 -4.46
N ALA A 108 6.46 -4.58 -4.46
CA ALA A 108 7.45 -4.17 -5.46
C ALA A 108 8.84 -4.67 -5.08
N ILE A 109 9.57 -5.22 -6.06
CA ILE A 109 10.89 -5.83 -5.83
C ILE A 109 11.94 -4.81 -5.36
N ILE A 110 11.82 -3.54 -5.80
CA ILE A 110 12.84 -2.49 -5.60
C ILE A 110 12.32 -1.41 -4.63
N GLY A 111 11.54 -1.80 -3.62
CA GLY A 111 11.02 -0.88 -2.61
C GLY A 111 9.59 -0.43 -2.88
N TYR A 112 9.34 0.88 -2.89
CA TYR A 112 8.03 1.47 -3.18
C TYR A 112 8.11 2.46 -4.35
N SER A 113 7.09 3.29 -4.59
CA SER A 113 7.08 4.26 -5.70
C SER A 113 8.32 5.16 -5.73
N GLY A 114 8.85 5.55 -4.57
CA GLY A 114 10.11 6.27 -4.43
C GLY A 114 11.34 5.39 -4.17
N GLY A 115 11.25 4.07 -4.35
CA GLY A 115 12.29 3.13 -3.97
C GLY A 115 12.34 2.85 -2.47
N ILE A 116 13.51 2.45 -1.98
CA ILE A 116 13.78 2.21 -0.56
C ILE A 116 14.27 3.52 0.08
N GLN A 117 13.86 3.78 1.33
CA GLN A 117 14.32 4.96 2.06
C GLN A 117 15.85 4.90 2.24
N PRO A 118 16.60 5.96 1.86
CA PRO A 118 18.06 5.95 1.97
C PRO A 118 18.52 5.85 3.42
N GLY A 119 19.59 5.09 3.67
CA GLY A 119 20.19 4.97 5.00
C GLY A 119 19.56 3.89 5.89
N LEU A 120 18.66 3.06 5.35
CA LEU A 120 18.27 1.82 6.01
C LEU A 120 19.37 0.78 5.83
N GLU A 121 20.08 0.46 6.93
CA GLU A 121 21.19 -0.49 6.96
C GLU A 121 20.76 -1.90 6.52
N GLU A 122 19.57 -2.35 6.94
CA GLU A 122 19.00 -3.67 6.59
C GLU A 122 18.93 -3.91 5.07
N TYR A 123 18.76 -2.83 4.29
CA TYR A 123 18.59 -2.91 2.84
C TYR A 123 19.81 -2.42 2.05
N GLU A 124 20.91 -2.08 2.75
CA GLU A 124 22.11 -1.46 2.14
C GLU A 124 21.77 -0.29 1.18
N SER A 125 20.73 0.45 1.54
CA SER A 125 20.08 1.41 0.65
C SER A 125 20.91 2.70 0.52
N SER A 126 21.19 3.11 -0.73
CA SER A 126 21.90 4.37 -1.00
C SER A 126 21.28 5.13 -2.17
N MET A 127 21.28 6.46 -2.08
CA MET A 127 20.86 7.32 -3.19
C MET A 127 21.92 7.29 -4.30
N LYS A 128 21.47 6.99 -5.52
CA LYS A 128 22.28 7.11 -6.73
C LYS A 128 21.60 8.08 -7.69
N PHE A 129 22.36 9.07 -8.16
CA PHE A 129 21.90 10.00 -9.17
C PHE A 129 22.23 9.45 -10.56
N PRO A 130 21.28 9.51 -11.52
CA PRO A 130 21.54 9.03 -12.86
C PRO A 130 22.65 9.85 -13.52
N THR A 131 23.56 9.17 -14.22
CA THR A 131 24.51 9.85 -15.10
C THR A 131 23.79 10.23 -16.38
N VAL A 132 23.70 11.52 -16.67
CA VAL A 132 23.02 12.04 -17.86
C VAL A 132 23.78 11.58 -19.11
N SER A 133 23.08 10.99 -20.08
CA SER A 133 23.69 10.60 -21.35
C SER A 133 24.07 11.83 -22.18
N LYS A 134 25.11 11.71 -23.02
CA LYS A 134 25.56 12.82 -23.90
C LYS A 134 24.43 13.39 -24.77
N GLY A 135 23.52 12.52 -25.24
CA GLY A 135 22.36 12.94 -26.05
C GLY A 135 21.33 13.76 -25.28
N LEU A 136 21.17 13.51 -23.96
CA LEU A 136 20.29 14.32 -23.12
C LEU A 136 20.93 15.68 -22.79
N THR A 137 22.26 15.72 -22.57
CA THR A 137 22.98 17.00 -22.33
C THR A 137 22.97 17.94 -23.54
N SER A 138 22.99 17.41 -24.78
CA SER A 138 22.96 18.24 -26.00
C SER A 138 21.58 18.81 -26.33
N SER A 139 20.52 18.25 -25.73
CA SER A 139 19.11 18.58 -26.03
C SER A 139 18.49 19.57 -25.04
N VAL A 140 19.10 19.72 -23.87
CA VAL A 140 18.63 20.63 -22.81
C VAL A 140 19.70 21.69 -22.58
N SER A 141 19.63 22.77 -23.36
CA SER A 141 20.31 24.02 -23.02
C SER A 141 19.37 24.82 -22.12
N VAL A 142 19.66 24.85 -20.82
CA VAL A 142 19.02 25.80 -19.91
C VAL A 142 19.73 27.14 -20.10
N LYS A 143 19.01 28.16 -20.57
CA LYS A 143 19.39 29.57 -20.39
C LYS A 143 19.00 30.01 -19.00
#